data_AF-A0A3A5UML8-F1
#
_entry.id   AF-A0A3A5UML8-F1
#
_cell.length_a   1.000
_cell.length_b   1.000
_cell.length_c   1.000
_cell.angle_alpha   90.00
_cell.angle_beta   90.00
_cell.angle_gamma   90.00
#
_symmetry.space_group_name_H-M   'P 1'
#
loop_
_entity.id
_entity.type
_entity.pdbx_description
1 polymer ?
#
loop_
_entity_poly.entity_id
_entity_poly.type
_entity_poly.pdbx_seq_one_letter_code
_entity_poly.pdbx_strand_id
1 'polypeptide(L)'
;MFFEESSTRWILILFEFVIGLILYFGSKSQPFPAPSRKLGILILMMACLFLLGQTAPRPATVNGHLTFLSLIGAFGLLFGVHHMLRTRREVLVAPMSGFLFSVGVGGLMIQTWSTLNTMEQWSGFLALVVLSGGQVWLVFRGLLIGRLPLAWSQAGIVALNRGQISGPHGALACFEKAWDVDEEHLNPMAYVALHRINQFLGNDEEVEKWYEALIDSGGEEAVAKEWIEAIETSLSSINTN
;
A
#
# COMPACT_ATOMS: atom_id res chain seq x y z
N MET A 1 26.70 -12.18 22.47
CA MET A 1 26.75 -11.21 21.34
C MET A 1 26.40 -12.00 20.09
N PHE A 2 25.15 -11.93 19.61
CA PHE A 2 24.62 -12.96 18.69
C PHE A 2 25.02 -12.78 17.21
N PHE A 3 25.61 -11.64 16.83
CA PHE A 3 26.25 -11.44 15.52
C PHE A 3 27.47 -10.52 15.65
N GLU A 4 28.48 -10.72 14.79
CA GLU A 4 29.54 -9.74 14.56
C GLU A 4 28.94 -8.44 13.99
N GLU A 5 29.57 -7.31 14.29
CA GLU A 5 29.08 -5.99 13.87
C GLU A 5 29.00 -5.89 12.33
N SER A 6 29.98 -6.47 11.63
CA SER A 6 30.03 -6.60 10.18
C SER A 6 28.79 -7.32 9.64
N SER A 7 28.51 -8.53 10.14
CA SER A 7 27.36 -9.35 9.75
C SER A 7 26.04 -8.62 9.97
N THR A 8 25.91 -7.90 11.08
CA THR A 8 24.71 -7.11 11.39
C THR A 8 24.46 -6.03 10.35
N ARG A 9 25.50 -5.29 9.92
CA ARG A 9 25.36 -4.25 8.88
C ARG A 9 24.86 -4.84 7.56
N TRP A 10 25.42 -5.96 7.12
CA TRP A 10 25.00 -6.62 5.88
C TRP A 10 23.54 -7.10 5.94
N ILE A 11 23.12 -7.65 7.07
CA ILE A 11 21.73 -8.08 7.28
C ILE A 11 20.78 -6.88 7.22
N LEU A 12 21.12 -5.74 7.84
CA LEU A 12 20.28 -4.54 7.80
C LEU A 12 20.16 -3.97 6.39
N ILE A 13 21.26 -3.93 5.63
CA ILE A 13 21.24 -3.49 4.23
C ILE A 13 20.37 -4.43 3.38
N LEU A 14 20.53 -5.74 3.53
CA LEU A 14 19.72 -6.72 2.81
C LEU A 14 18.22 -6.56 3.15
N PHE A 15 17.90 -6.42 4.43
CA PHE A 15 16.54 -6.16 4.90
C PHE A 15 15.95 -4.89 4.26
N GLU A 16 16.71 -3.81 4.22
CA GLU A 16 16.29 -2.55 3.60
C GLU A 16 16.01 -2.71 2.10
N PHE A 17 16.88 -3.43 1.38
CA PHE A 17 16.64 -3.79 -0.02
C PHE A 17 15.37 -4.60 -0.20
N VAL A 18 15.15 -5.64 0.62
CA VAL A 18 13.95 -6.47 0.53
C VAL A 18 12.68 -5.64 0.73
N ILE A 19 12.63 -4.79 1.75
CA ILE A 19 11.49 -3.91 2.00
C ILE A 19 11.29 -2.92 0.84
N GLY A 20 12.37 -2.31 0.34
CA GLY A 20 12.33 -1.39 -0.80
C GLY A 20 11.79 -2.05 -2.07
N LEU A 21 12.21 -3.29 -2.36
CA LEU A 21 11.72 -4.06 -3.51
C LEU A 21 10.26 -4.47 -3.36
N ILE A 22 9.84 -4.92 -2.17
CA ILE A 22 8.44 -5.24 -1.87
C ILE A 22 7.56 -4.01 -2.11
N LEU A 23 7.96 -2.84 -1.60
CA LEU A 23 7.24 -1.59 -1.81
C LEU A 23 7.19 -1.21 -3.30
N TYR A 24 8.32 -1.28 -4.00
CA TYR A 24 8.40 -0.90 -5.41
C TYR A 24 7.54 -1.79 -6.30
N PHE A 25 7.67 -3.12 -6.19
CA PHE A 25 6.93 -4.05 -7.03
C PHE A 25 5.48 -4.22 -6.58
N GLY A 26 5.24 -4.29 -5.27
CA GLY A 26 3.90 -4.41 -4.70
C GLY A 26 3.01 -3.19 -4.97
N SER A 27 3.62 -2.01 -5.22
CA SER A 27 2.87 -0.81 -5.60
C SER A 27 1.99 -1.00 -6.85
N LYS A 28 2.39 -1.87 -7.79
CA LYS A 28 1.64 -2.12 -9.04
C LYS A 28 0.27 -2.75 -8.80
N SER A 29 0.12 -3.46 -7.68
CA SER A 29 -1.13 -4.11 -7.30
C SER A 29 -2.03 -3.20 -6.46
N GLN A 30 -1.64 -1.94 -6.24
CA GLN A 30 -2.44 -0.97 -5.48
C GLN A 30 -3.27 -0.08 -6.44
N PRO A 31 -4.46 0.38 -6.02
CA PRO A 31 -5.28 1.32 -6.81
C PRO A 31 -4.52 2.62 -7.12
N PHE A 32 -3.82 3.14 -6.11
CA PHE A 32 -2.97 4.32 -6.23
C PHE A 32 -1.50 3.95 -5.96
N PRO A 33 -0.71 3.63 -7.00
CA PRO A 33 0.64 3.07 -6.83
C PRO A 33 1.68 4.08 -6.30
N ALA A 34 1.39 5.38 -6.38
CA ALA A 34 2.39 6.42 -6.17
C ALA A 34 3.03 6.44 -4.76
N PRO A 35 2.30 6.33 -3.63
CA PRO A 35 2.93 6.53 -2.32
C PRO A 35 3.86 5.36 -1.94
N SER A 36 3.40 4.11 -2.02
CA SER A 36 4.25 2.91 -1.86
C SER A 36 5.44 2.88 -2.81
N ARG A 37 5.27 3.23 -4.10
CA ARG A 37 6.39 3.28 -5.05
C ARG A 37 7.43 4.33 -4.68
N LYS A 38 7.00 5.54 -4.30
CA LYS A 38 7.91 6.63 -3.88
C LYS A 38 8.71 6.25 -2.64
N LEU A 39 8.05 5.66 -1.64
CA LEU A 39 8.74 5.18 -0.44
C LEU A 39 9.71 4.04 -0.79
N GLY A 40 9.29 3.07 -1.61
CA GLY A 40 10.16 1.99 -2.06
C GLY A 40 11.43 2.50 -2.75
N ILE A 41 11.30 3.48 -3.66
CA ILE A 41 12.46 4.12 -4.31
C ILE A 41 13.36 4.81 -3.29
N LEU A 42 12.79 5.57 -2.34
CA LEU A 42 13.56 6.24 -1.29
C LEU A 42 14.37 5.24 -0.45
N ILE A 43 13.74 4.15 -0.02
CA ILE A 43 14.39 3.09 0.76
C ILE A 43 15.48 2.39 -0.06
N LEU A 44 15.23 2.09 -1.35
CA LEU A 44 16.26 1.51 -2.22
C LEU A 44 17.45 2.46 -2.43
N MET A 45 17.20 3.75 -2.61
CA MET A 45 18.27 4.75 -2.70
C MET A 45 19.09 4.79 -1.43
N MET A 46 18.46 4.75 -0.25
CA MET A 46 19.18 4.77 1.01
C MET A 46 19.94 3.45 1.27
N ALA A 47 19.36 2.30 0.94
CA ALA A 47 20.05 1.01 0.99
C ALA A 47 21.32 1.02 0.12
N CYS A 48 21.25 1.60 -1.09
CA CYS A 48 22.41 1.80 -1.95
C CYS A 48 23.46 2.73 -1.30
N LEU A 49 23.04 3.81 -0.63
CA LEU A 49 23.95 4.69 0.08
C LEU A 49 24.65 3.98 1.26
N PHE A 50 23.91 3.18 2.04
CA PHE A 50 24.50 2.36 3.12
C PHE A 50 25.46 1.29 2.59
N LEU A 51 25.12 0.68 1.45
CA LEU A 51 25.98 -0.28 0.76
C LEU A 51 27.29 0.35 0.31
N LEU A 52 27.23 1.50 -0.38
CA LEU A 52 28.42 2.27 -0.76
C LEU A 52 29.22 2.71 0.46
N GLY A 53 28.52 3.13 1.52
CA GLY A 53 29.12 3.52 2.80
C GLY A 53 29.95 2.44 3.47
N GLN A 54 29.77 1.15 3.15
CA GLN A 54 30.63 0.08 3.67
C GLN A 54 32.06 0.14 3.11
N THR A 55 32.27 0.80 1.97
CA THR A 55 33.61 0.97 1.36
C THR A 55 34.36 2.18 1.91
N ALA A 56 33.72 3.01 2.75
CA ALA A 56 34.33 4.20 3.30
C ALA A 56 35.40 3.85 4.36
N PRO A 57 36.42 4.71 4.56
CA PRO A 57 37.42 4.52 5.63
C PRO A 57 36.82 4.40 7.04
N ARG A 58 35.62 4.99 7.22
CA ARG A 58 34.79 4.87 8.42
C ARG A 58 33.38 4.43 7.99
N PRO A 59 33.09 3.13 7.98
CA PRO A 59 31.78 2.63 7.58
C PRO A 59 30.69 3.07 8.55
N ALA A 60 29.43 3.09 8.07
CA ALA A 60 28.28 3.43 8.89
C ALA A 60 28.14 2.46 10.08
N THR A 61 27.90 3.01 11.27
CA THR A 61 27.72 2.22 12.48
C THR A 61 26.35 1.54 12.50
N VAL A 62 26.26 0.40 13.18
CA VAL A 62 24.98 -0.32 13.35
C VAL A 62 23.94 0.58 14.03
N ASN A 63 24.33 1.31 15.09
CA ASN A 63 23.43 2.25 15.78
C ASN A 63 22.94 3.38 14.87
N GLY A 64 23.79 3.88 13.97
CA GLY A 64 23.42 4.89 12.98
C GLY A 64 22.36 4.36 12.01
N HIS A 65 22.55 3.15 11.48
CA HIS A 65 21.60 2.51 10.58
C HIS A 65 20.26 2.20 11.28
N LEU A 66 20.30 1.66 12.49
CA LEU A 66 19.09 1.40 13.28
C LEU A 66 18.32 2.68 13.63
N THR A 67 19.03 3.77 13.95
CA THR A 67 18.42 5.10 14.15
C THR A 67 17.73 5.57 12.88
N PHE A 68 18.38 5.44 11.72
CA PHE A 68 17.77 5.75 10.44
C PHE A 68 16.48 4.96 10.20
N LEU A 69 16.52 3.63 10.36
CA LEU A 69 15.36 2.74 10.20
C LEU A 69 14.20 3.14 11.13
N SER A 70 14.53 3.51 12.36
CA SER A 70 13.55 3.98 13.35
C SER A 70 12.87 5.27 12.89
N LEU A 71 13.63 6.25 12.42
CA LEU A 71 13.07 7.53 11.97
C LEU A 71 12.22 7.36 10.71
N ILE A 72 12.75 6.72 9.68
CA ILE A 72 12.01 6.55 8.42
C ILE A 72 10.78 5.65 8.60
N GLY A 73 10.89 4.60 9.43
CA GLY A 73 9.78 3.74 9.79
C GLY A 73 8.69 4.47 10.56
N ALA A 74 9.05 5.34 11.52
CA ALA A 74 8.08 6.14 12.27
C ALA A 74 7.30 7.11 11.37
N PHE A 75 7.99 7.87 10.51
CA PHE A 75 7.32 8.75 9.55
C PHE A 75 6.44 7.96 8.58
N GLY A 76 6.98 6.86 8.03
CA GLY A 76 6.25 5.99 7.12
C GLY A 76 5.00 5.37 7.76
N LEU A 77 5.04 5.02 9.04
CA LEU A 77 3.89 4.53 9.80
C LEU A 77 2.78 5.58 9.89
N LEU A 78 3.11 6.82 10.25
CA LEU A 78 2.13 7.90 10.36
C LEU A 78 1.41 8.13 9.02
N PHE A 79 2.17 8.25 7.94
CA PHE A 79 1.61 8.41 6.61
C PHE A 79 0.85 7.15 6.15
N GLY A 80 1.40 5.97 6.37
CA GLY A 80 0.81 4.70 5.96
C GLY A 80 -0.52 4.42 6.63
N VAL A 81 -0.61 4.63 7.95
CA VAL A 81 -1.85 4.43 8.72
C VAL A 81 -2.90 5.44 8.27
N HIS A 82 -2.53 6.69 8.03
CA HIS A 82 -3.46 7.68 7.49
C HIS A 82 -4.00 7.25 6.12
N HIS A 83 -3.12 6.81 5.22
CA HIS A 83 -3.54 6.37 3.89
C HIS A 83 -4.41 5.13 3.93
N MET A 84 -4.07 4.16 4.78
CA MET A 84 -4.76 2.89 4.94
C MET A 84 -6.14 3.07 5.61
N LEU A 85 -6.23 3.79 6.72
CA LEU A 85 -7.47 3.87 7.51
C LEU A 85 -8.40 4.99 7.08
N ARG A 86 -7.86 6.15 6.70
CA ARG A 86 -8.67 7.34 6.42
C ARG A 86 -8.95 7.50 4.94
N THR A 87 -7.91 7.47 4.11
CA THR A 87 -8.10 7.68 2.66
C THR A 87 -8.43 6.40 1.90
N ARG A 88 -8.14 5.23 2.51
CA ARG A 88 -8.23 3.89 1.91
C ARG A 88 -7.54 3.74 0.55
N ARG A 89 -6.51 4.54 0.26
CA ARG A 89 -5.89 4.58 -1.08
C ARG A 89 -4.90 3.45 -1.34
N GLU A 90 -4.27 2.95 -0.29
CA GLU A 90 -3.31 1.86 -0.36
C GLU A 90 -3.11 1.23 1.02
N VAL A 91 -2.54 0.02 1.03
CA VAL A 91 -2.39 -0.79 2.25
C VAL A 91 -0.97 -1.25 2.53
N LEU A 92 0.00 -0.91 1.67
CA LEU A 92 1.35 -1.48 1.71
C LEU A 92 2.32 -0.66 2.56
N VAL A 93 2.23 0.68 2.53
CA VAL A 93 3.17 1.57 3.22
C VAL A 93 3.17 1.35 4.73
N ALA A 94 2.00 1.20 5.36
CA ALA A 94 1.91 1.06 6.81
C ALA A 94 2.62 -0.20 7.34
N PRO A 95 2.31 -1.41 6.85
CA PRO A 95 2.98 -2.65 7.28
C PRO A 95 4.49 -2.63 7.02
N MET A 96 4.92 -2.14 5.85
CA MET A 96 6.33 -2.10 5.49
C MET A 96 7.13 -1.11 6.34
N SER A 97 6.56 0.08 6.59
CA SER A 97 7.17 1.07 7.49
C SER A 97 7.22 0.57 8.93
N GLY A 98 6.21 -0.21 9.34
CA GLY A 98 6.18 -0.89 10.62
C GLY A 98 7.32 -1.89 10.78
N PHE A 99 7.65 -2.69 9.75
CA PHE A 99 8.83 -3.55 9.80
C PHE A 99 10.13 -2.74 9.98
N LEU A 100 10.30 -1.64 9.22
CA LEU A 100 11.47 -0.76 9.38
C LEU A 100 11.57 -0.20 10.81
N PHE A 101 10.43 0.27 11.36
CA PHE A 101 10.36 0.83 12.70
C PHE A 101 10.66 -0.22 13.77
N SER A 102 10.04 -1.40 13.70
CA SER A 102 10.24 -2.50 14.65
C SER A 102 11.68 -2.99 14.65
N VAL A 103 12.32 -3.15 13.48
CA VAL A 103 13.73 -3.53 13.39
C VAL A 103 14.64 -2.43 13.93
N GLY A 104 14.38 -1.16 13.59
CA GLY A 104 15.16 -0.02 14.07
C GLY A 104 15.11 0.11 15.59
N VAL A 105 13.91 0.29 16.16
CA VAL A 105 13.71 0.50 17.59
C VAL A 105 14.08 -0.75 18.38
N GLY A 106 13.64 -1.94 17.94
CA GLY A 106 13.98 -3.19 18.60
C GLY A 106 15.48 -3.45 18.59
N GLY A 107 16.17 -3.16 17.49
CA GLY A 107 17.62 -3.24 17.39
C GLY A 107 18.31 -2.30 18.38
N LEU A 108 17.89 -1.03 18.47
CA LEU A 108 18.46 -0.06 19.42
C LEU A 108 18.26 -0.49 20.87
N MET A 109 17.08 -1.03 21.20
CA MET A 109 16.78 -1.53 22.55
C MET A 109 17.66 -2.74 22.92
N ILE A 110 17.94 -3.63 21.96
CA ILE A 110 18.82 -4.77 22.18
C ILE A 110 20.27 -4.31 22.43
N GLN A 111 20.74 -3.26 21.73
CA GLN A 111 22.09 -2.72 21.92
C GLN A 111 22.32 -2.15 23.32
N THR A 112 21.28 -1.59 23.95
CA THR A 112 21.37 -1.04 25.31
C THR A 112 20.90 -2.00 26.39
N TRP A 113 20.37 -3.18 26.04
CA TRP A 113 19.70 -4.08 26.97
C TRP A 113 20.52 -4.45 28.21
N SER A 114 21.82 -4.73 28.02
CA SER A 114 22.72 -5.11 29.11
C SER A 114 23.08 -3.97 30.05
N THR A 115 22.85 -2.71 29.65
CA THR A 115 23.12 -1.53 30.47
C THR A 115 21.92 -1.07 31.28
N LEU A 116 20.74 -1.64 31.01
CA LEU A 116 19.49 -1.30 31.67
C LEU A 116 19.34 -2.04 33.00
N ASN A 117 18.68 -1.40 33.97
CA ASN A 117 18.27 -2.06 35.20
C ASN A 117 17.02 -2.95 34.97
N THR A 118 16.66 -3.77 35.96
CA THR A 118 15.54 -4.72 35.85
C THR A 118 14.21 -4.05 35.48
N MET A 119 13.92 -2.86 36.01
CA MET A 119 12.66 -2.16 35.73
C MET A 119 12.62 -1.66 34.29
N GLU A 120 13.72 -1.09 33.80
CA GLU A 120 13.88 -0.64 32.42
C GLU A 120 13.80 -1.81 31.44
N GLN A 121 14.38 -2.97 31.79
CA GLN A 121 14.25 -4.20 30.98
C GLN A 121 12.81 -4.69 30.90
N TRP A 122 12.04 -4.65 31.99
CA TRP A 122 10.61 -4.98 31.96
C TRP A 122 9.79 -4.02 31.11
N SER A 123 10.06 -2.70 31.23
CA SER A 123 9.42 -1.69 30.38
C SER A 123 9.76 -1.92 28.90
N GLY A 124 11.04 -2.19 28.60
CA GLY A 124 11.50 -2.49 27.25
C GLY A 124 10.87 -3.76 26.68
N PHE A 125 10.76 -4.80 27.48
CA PHE A 125 10.06 -6.04 27.10
C PHE A 125 8.60 -5.75 26.74
N LEU A 126 7.87 -5.01 27.59
CA LEU A 126 6.48 -4.65 27.32
C LEU A 126 6.34 -3.82 26.03
N ALA A 127 7.24 -2.87 25.82
CA ALA A 127 7.27 -2.06 24.59
C ALA A 127 7.50 -2.95 23.35
N LEU A 128 8.41 -3.93 23.40
CA LEU A 128 8.63 -4.87 22.30
C LEU A 128 7.40 -5.75 22.02
N VAL A 129 6.67 -6.17 23.05
CA VAL A 129 5.41 -6.92 22.89
C VAL A 129 4.36 -6.06 22.20
N VAL A 130 4.19 -4.81 22.61
CA VAL A 130 3.24 -3.87 21.98
C VAL A 130 3.64 -3.58 20.54
N LEU A 131 4.92 -3.34 20.27
CA LEU A 131 5.44 -3.13 18.90
C LEU A 131 5.18 -4.34 18.01
N SER A 132 5.42 -5.55 18.52
CA SER A 132 5.21 -6.79 17.77
C SER A 132 3.72 -7.02 17.50
N GLY A 133 2.86 -6.83 18.51
CA GLY A 133 1.40 -6.95 18.35
C GLY A 133 0.84 -5.90 17.37
N GLY A 134 1.32 -4.66 17.46
CA GLY A 134 0.97 -3.59 16.52
C GLY A 134 1.38 -3.92 15.08
N GLN A 135 2.58 -4.50 14.89
CA GLN A 135 3.05 -4.91 13.57
C GLN A 135 2.21 -6.05 12.98
N VAL A 136 1.87 -7.06 13.80
CA VAL A 136 0.95 -8.13 13.38
C VAL A 136 -0.39 -7.53 12.95
N TRP A 137 -0.96 -6.63 13.76
CA TRP A 137 -2.21 -5.97 13.42
C TRP A 137 -2.13 -5.20 12.09
N LEU A 138 -1.04 -4.46 11.84
CA LEU A 138 -0.84 -3.74 10.58
C LEU A 138 -0.82 -4.70 9.38
N VAL A 139 -0.09 -5.82 9.48
CA VAL A 139 -0.03 -6.82 8.40
C VAL A 139 -1.41 -7.39 8.11
N PHE A 140 -2.16 -7.80 9.14
CA PHE A 140 -3.52 -8.32 8.94
C PHE A 140 -4.46 -7.26 8.37
N ARG A 141 -4.50 -6.07 8.98
CA ARG A 141 -5.43 -5.02 8.59
C ARG A 141 -5.13 -4.46 7.21
N GLY A 142 -3.85 -4.31 6.88
CA GLY A 142 -3.40 -3.80 5.59
C GLY A 142 -3.45 -4.86 4.50
N LEU A 143 -2.67 -5.95 4.65
CA LEU A 143 -2.41 -6.87 3.55
C LEU A 143 -3.46 -7.98 3.41
N LEU A 144 -4.08 -8.43 4.50
CA LEU A 144 -5.02 -9.56 4.48
C LEU A 144 -6.48 -9.14 4.42
N ILE A 145 -6.86 -8.09 5.15
CA ILE A 145 -8.25 -7.58 5.23
C ILE A 145 -8.40 -6.24 4.49
N GLY A 146 -7.38 -5.83 3.72
CA GLY A 146 -7.34 -4.52 3.08
C GLY A 146 -8.55 -4.28 2.18
N ARG A 147 -9.42 -3.34 2.57
CA ARG A 147 -10.61 -2.97 1.78
C ARG A 147 -10.23 -2.04 0.64
N LEU A 148 -9.98 -2.62 -0.52
CA LEU A 148 -9.66 -1.92 -1.76
C LEU A 148 -10.82 -1.71 -2.76
N PRO A 149 -12.02 -2.33 -2.68
CA PRO A 149 -13.10 -2.15 -3.66
C PRO A 149 -13.42 -0.67 -3.97
N LEU A 150 -13.71 0.10 -2.92
CA LEU A 150 -13.98 1.53 -3.03
C LEU A 150 -12.81 2.32 -3.65
N ALA A 151 -11.58 1.95 -3.31
CA ALA A 151 -10.39 2.64 -3.80
C ALA A 151 -10.12 2.34 -5.27
N TRP A 152 -10.40 1.12 -5.72
CA TRP A 152 -10.38 0.74 -7.13
C TRP A 152 -11.47 1.47 -7.93
N SER A 153 -12.69 1.60 -7.40
CA SER A 153 -13.73 2.42 -8.03
C SER A 153 -13.32 3.88 -8.17
N GLN A 154 -12.70 4.47 -7.14
CA GLN A 154 -12.16 5.83 -7.21
C GLN A 154 -11.04 5.97 -8.23
N ALA A 155 -10.11 5.00 -8.28
CA ALA A 155 -9.05 4.97 -9.28
C ALA A 155 -9.61 4.86 -10.70
N GLY A 156 -10.69 4.09 -10.89
CA GLY A 156 -11.41 3.95 -12.15
C GLY A 156 -11.97 5.27 -12.66
N ILE A 157 -12.67 6.03 -11.81
CA ILE A 157 -13.18 7.36 -12.16
C ILE A 157 -12.04 8.34 -12.49
N VAL A 158 -10.94 8.30 -11.74
CA VAL A 158 -9.78 9.16 -12.04
C VAL A 158 -9.14 8.80 -13.38
N ALA A 159 -9.07 7.51 -13.74
CA ALA A 159 -8.58 7.07 -15.03
C ALA A 159 -9.53 7.48 -16.17
N LEU A 160 -10.84 7.37 -15.95
CA LEU A 160 -11.87 7.75 -16.92
C LEU A 160 -11.83 9.26 -17.21
N ASN A 161 -11.74 10.10 -16.18
CA ASN A 161 -11.57 11.55 -16.32
C ASN A 161 -10.28 11.96 -17.06
N ARG A 162 -9.28 11.07 -17.14
CA ARG A 162 -8.03 11.27 -17.89
C ARG A 162 -8.09 10.71 -19.31
N GLY A 163 -9.22 10.15 -19.73
CA GLY A 163 -9.36 9.44 -21.00
C GLY A 163 -8.62 8.11 -21.06
N GLN A 164 -8.18 7.56 -19.92
CA GLN A 164 -7.45 6.30 -19.85
C GLN A 164 -8.42 5.13 -19.64
N ILE A 165 -9.01 4.64 -20.73
CA ILE A 165 -10.00 3.55 -20.67
C ILE A 165 -9.32 2.19 -20.42
N SER A 166 -8.22 1.92 -21.14
CA SER A 166 -7.54 0.62 -21.16
C SER A 166 -6.15 0.64 -20.51
N GLY A 167 -5.60 -0.54 -20.24
CA GLY A 167 -4.29 -0.76 -19.63
C GLY A 167 -4.34 -1.17 -18.15
N PRO A 168 -3.19 -1.48 -17.50
CA PRO A 168 -3.15 -2.07 -16.15
C PRO A 168 -3.78 -1.20 -15.03
N HIS A 169 -3.83 0.11 -15.25
CA HIS A 169 -4.47 1.10 -14.38
C HIS A 169 -5.49 1.96 -15.17
N GLY A 170 -5.99 1.43 -16.30
CA GLY A 170 -7.09 2.05 -17.03
C GLY A 170 -8.42 1.88 -16.29
N ALA A 171 -9.42 2.67 -16.67
CA ALA A 171 -10.73 2.66 -16.02
C ALA A 171 -11.34 1.25 -15.97
N LEU A 172 -11.29 0.50 -17.07
CA LEU A 172 -11.83 -0.86 -17.16
C LEU A 172 -11.19 -1.81 -16.12
N ALA A 173 -9.86 -1.90 -16.13
CA ALA A 173 -9.11 -2.77 -15.22
C ALA A 173 -9.26 -2.36 -13.75
N CYS A 174 -9.50 -1.08 -13.47
CA CYS A 174 -9.78 -0.59 -12.13
C CYS A 174 -11.16 -1.05 -11.66
N PHE A 175 -12.22 -0.88 -12.47
CA PHE A 175 -13.56 -1.31 -12.10
C PHE A 175 -13.72 -2.83 -12.01
N GLU A 176 -12.99 -3.59 -12.83
CA GLU A 176 -12.93 -5.06 -12.73
C GLU A 176 -12.36 -5.54 -11.39
N LYS A 177 -11.47 -4.76 -10.76
CA LYS A 177 -10.89 -5.04 -9.44
C LYS A 177 -11.70 -4.41 -8.29
N ALA A 178 -12.76 -3.67 -8.61
CA ALA A 178 -13.51 -2.88 -7.66
C ALA A 178 -14.75 -3.57 -7.11
N TRP A 179 -15.18 -4.67 -7.71
CA TRP A 179 -16.25 -5.50 -7.16
C TRP A 179 -15.63 -6.64 -6.33
N ASP A 180 -16.29 -6.99 -5.24
CA ASP A 180 -15.84 -8.00 -4.28
C ASP A 180 -17.07 -8.74 -3.74
N VAL A 181 -16.95 -10.06 -3.59
CA VAL A 181 -18.01 -10.90 -3.01
C VAL A 181 -18.24 -10.52 -1.55
N ASP A 182 -17.18 -10.11 -0.84
CA ASP A 182 -17.27 -9.73 0.58
C ASP A 182 -17.89 -8.33 0.79
N GLU A 183 -17.90 -7.47 -0.24
CA GLU A 183 -18.47 -6.11 -0.20
C GLU A 183 -19.57 -5.92 -1.26
N GLU A 184 -20.52 -6.85 -1.35
CA GLU A 184 -21.55 -6.90 -2.39
C GLU A 184 -22.35 -5.60 -2.58
N HIS A 185 -22.58 -4.84 -1.50
CA HIS A 185 -23.25 -3.53 -1.54
C HIS A 185 -22.55 -2.46 -2.40
N LEU A 186 -21.26 -2.60 -2.71
CA LEU A 186 -20.52 -1.68 -3.60
C LEU A 186 -20.47 -2.16 -5.05
N ASN A 187 -20.80 -3.44 -5.31
CA ASN A 187 -20.70 -4.05 -6.63
C ASN A 187 -21.55 -3.36 -7.71
N PRO A 188 -22.80 -2.90 -7.43
CA PRO A 188 -23.59 -2.16 -8.42
C PRO A 188 -22.84 -0.97 -9.02
N MET A 189 -22.04 -0.25 -8.22
CA MET A 189 -21.28 0.90 -8.71
C MET A 189 -20.22 0.51 -9.75
N ALA A 190 -19.55 -0.63 -9.54
CA ALA A 190 -18.58 -1.17 -10.47
C ALA A 190 -19.27 -1.73 -11.72
N TYR A 191 -20.37 -2.45 -11.56
CA TYR A 191 -21.11 -3.05 -12.69
C TYR A 191 -21.70 -2.00 -13.62
N VAL A 192 -22.30 -0.91 -13.10
CA VAL A 192 -22.73 0.22 -13.94
C VAL A 192 -21.54 0.77 -14.73
N ALA A 193 -20.39 1.00 -14.07
CA ALA A 193 -19.23 1.55 -14.76
C ALA A 193 -18.71 0.63 -15.87
N LEU A 194 -18.59 -0.66 -15.59
CA LEU A 194 -18.16 -1.67 -16.56
C LEU A 194 -19.13 -1.79 -17.73
N HIS A 195 -20.43 -1.79 -17.47
CA HIS A 195 -21.47 -1.79 -18.50
C HIS A 195 -21.35 -0.57 -19.42
N ARG A 196 -21.32 0.65 -18.86
CA ARG A 196 -21.25 1.90 -19.64
C ARG A 196 -19.95 2.02 -20.44
N ILE A 197 -18.82 1.60 -19.86
CA ILE A 197 -17.53 1.59 -20.57
C ILE A 197 -17.54 0.59 -21.72
N ASN A 198 -18.05 -0.64 -21.53
CA ASN A 198 -18.12 -1.62 -22.61
C ASN A 198 -19.11 -1.22 -23.70
N GLN A 199 -20.21 -0.54 -23.36
CA GLN A 199 -21.12 0.06 -24.34
C GLN A 199 -20.39 1.11 -25.17
N PHE A 200 -19.61 1.97 -24.53
CA PHE A 200 -18.79 2.97 -25.22
C PHE A 200 -17.75 2.34 -26.16
N LEU A 201 -17.19 1.18 -25.78
CA LEU A 201 -16.22 0.45 -26.60
C LEU A 201 -16.86 -0.43 -27.70
N GLY A 202 -18.16 -0.68 -27.66
CA GLY A 202 -18.87 -1.57 -28.60
C GLY A 202 -18.63 -3.07 -28.34
N ASN A 203 -18.35 -3.45 -27.09
CA ASN A 203 -18.12 -4.84 -26.69
C ASN A 203 -19.43 -5.52 -26.23
N ASP A 204 -20.30 -5.88 -27.17
CA ASP A 204 -21.67 -6.37 -26.88
C ASP A 204 -21.72 -7.56 -25.90
N GLU A 205 -20.74 -8.48 -25.97
CA GLU A 205 -20.67 -9.64 -25.06
C GLU A 205 -20.46 -9.22 -23.59
N GLU A 206 -19.52 -8.31 -23.34
CA GLU A 206 -19.28 -7.81 -21.98
C GLU A 206 -20.38 -6.85 -21.52
N VAL A 207 -21.03 -6.12 -22.45
CA VAL A 207 -22.18 -5.26 -22.13
C VAL A 207 -23.30 -6.06 -21.48
N GLU A 208 -23.69 -7.19 -22.08
CA GLU A 208 -24.77 -8.04 -21.57
C GLU A 208 -24.39 -8.64 -20.22
N LYS A 209 -23.19 -9.21 -20.10
CA LYS A 209 -22.67 -9.78 -18.86
C LYS A 209 -22.72 -8.79 -17.68
N TRP A 210 -22.24 -7.56 -17.87
CA TRP A 210 -22.26 -6.57 -16.78
C TRP A 210 -23.65 -5.98 -16.55
N TYR A 211 -24.53 -5.99 -17.57
CA TYR A 211 -25.92 -5.61 -17.41
C TYR A 211 -26.69 -6.63 -16.55
N GLU A 212 -26.55 -7.93 -16.83
CA GLU A 212 -27.15 -8.99 -16.02
C GLU A 212 -26.69 -8.90 -14.55
N ALA A 213 -25.37 -8.77 -14.32
CA ALA A 213 -24.82 -8.62 -12.97
C ALA A 213 -25.34 -7.38 -12.22
N LEU A 214 -25.56 -6.27 -12.96
CA LEU A 214 -26.14 -5.06 -12.41
C LEU A 214 -27.61 -5.26 -12.00
N ILE A 215 -28.41 -5.88 -12.86
CA ILE A 215 -29.83 -6.17 -12.58
C ILE A 215 -29.96 -7.08 -11.36
N ASP A 216 -29.16 -8.13 -11.28
CA ASP A 216 -29.12 -9.05 -10.13
C ASP A 216 -28.77 -8.33 -8.82
N SER A 217 -28.00 -7.24 -8.90
CA SER A 217 -27.59 -6.43 -7.75
C SER A 217 -28.50 -5.23 -7.47
N GLY A 218 -29.71 -5.20 -8.04
CA GLY A 218 -30.72 -4.15 -7.81
C GLY A 218 -30.80 -3.06 -8.87
N GLY A 219 -30.07 -3.19 -9.98
CA GLY A 219 -30.14 -2.29 -11.12
C GLY A 219 -29.50 -0.91 -10.88
N GLU A 220 -29.75 0.03 -11.78
CA GLU A 220 -29.26 1.41 -11.66
C GLU A 220 -29.85 2.15 -10.45
N GLU A 221 -31.02 1.74 -9.97
CA GLU A 221 -31.66 2.34 -8.79
C GLU A 221 -30.86 2.09 -7.50
N ALA A 222 -30.02 1.04 -7.47
CA ALA A 222 -29.12 0.75 -6.35
C ALA A 222 -27.88 1.66 -6.34
N VAL A 223 -27.68 2.48 -7.37
CA VAL A 223 -26.52 3.35 -7.53
C VAL A 223 -26.93 4.82 -7.46
N ALA A 224 -26.11 5.63 -6.79
CA ALA A 224 -26.34 7.07 -6.71
C ALA A 224 -26.31 7.71 -8.12
N LYS A 225 -27.26 8.58 -8.43
CA LYS A 225 -27.37 9.21 -9.76
C LYS A 225 -26.12 10.00 -10.13
N GLU A 226 -25.52 10.67 -9.14
CA GLU A 226 -24.29 11.43 -9.29
C GLU A 226 -23.12 10.57 -9.77
N TRP A 227 -23.11 9.28 -9.41
CA TRP A 227 -22.09 8.33 -9.87
C TRP A 227 -22.28 7.99 -11.36
N ILE A 228 -23.51 7.73 -11.78
CA ILE A 228 -23.86 7.44 -13.16
C ILE A 228 -23.54 8.65 -14.05
N GLU A 229 -23.99 9.84 -13.63
CA GLU A 229 -23.72 11.10 -14.32
C GLU A 229 -22.21 11.37 -14.45
N ALA A 230 -21.42 11.08 -13.41
CA ALA A 230 -19.97 11.24 -13.46
C ALA A 230 -19.31 10.34 -14.51
N ILE A 231 -19.78 9.09 -14.65
CA ILE A 231 -19.27 8.15 -15.67
C ILE A 231 -19.65 8.63 -17.07
N GLU A 232 -20.92 8.97 -17.29
CA GLU A 232 -21.43 9.41 -18.59
C GLU A 232 -20.79 10.74 -19.04
N THR A 233 -20.62 11.68 -18.12
CA THR A 233 -19.91 12.94 -18.39
C THR A 233 -18.46 12.68 -18.76
N SER A 234 -17.78 11.77 -18.07
CA SER A 234 -16.40 11.41 -18.39
C SER A 234 -16.32 10.75 -19.78
N LEU A 235 -17.20 9.80 -20.09
CA LEU A 235 -17.23 9.11 -21.39
C LEU A 235 -17.55 10.05 -22.56
N SER A 236 -18.55 10.92 -22.39
CA SER A 236 -18.92 11.90 -23.41
C SER A 236 -17.77 12.88 -23.71
N SER A 237 -17.03 13.30 -22.67
CA SER A 237 -15.84 14.15 -22.85
C SER A 237 -14.73 13.49 -23.65
N ILE A 238 -14.62 12.15 -23.60
CA ILE A 238 -13.64 11.39 -24.40
C ILE A 238 -14.08 11.36 -25.87
N ASN A 239 -15.39 11.20 -26.13
CA ASN A 239 -15.94 11.16 -27.49
C ASN A 239 -15.81 12.49 -28.25
N THR A 240 -15.73 13.61 -27.52
CA THR A 240 -15.58 14.95 -28.10
C THR A 240 -14.13 15.34 -28.44
N ASN A 241 -13.15 14.48 -28.15
CA ASN A 241 -11.74 14.66 -28.49
C ASN A 241 -11.33 13.75 -29.66
#